data_AF-A0A0M9GAQ0-F1
#
_entry.id   AF-A0A0M9GAQ0-F1
#
_cell.length_a   1.000
_cell.length_b   1.000
_cell.length_c   1.000
_cell.angle_alpha   90.00
_cell.angle_beta   90.00
_cell.angle_gamma   90.00
#
_symmetry.space_group_name_H-M   'P 1'
#
loop_
_entity.id
_entity.type
_entity.pdbx_description
1 polymer ?
#
loop_
_entity_poly.entity_id
_entity_poly.type
_entity_poly.pdbx_seq_one_letter_code
_entity_poly.pdbx_strand_id
1 'polypeptide(L)'
;MRLATSGCASASTRRSFNSAILAGTRSFTSTHSLLSGTFHYRKTRVASEDAVDPLAKPSSIDKAALHVVSIPIGNLKDFTLRSLDVLRGVDYIITTDRPATKTLLDLVNIPNQGRVIHYSRSNRTATREKLVELLKGGRSMAFVTTSGTPCVGDVGGELVQEMQRSGVRVTAVPGASAVMSALAASGLTTSPYESPDRTKAADDGDRLVPPSFQDGSFFFGNVLPDSHGARLLLLRSVVAPATYPCVFYEVPRRLLLVLQDIAAALPHRRVYVMHELTKLNESVHADTAERLVAFYLRQEAQLLLRKGQLVLVVAGAGPVETAAWLAKEAAKRQRLRRPLKELMQASARPSTEGKATQQNKAPPAKQKAIKTQRRKARLELRRARRKAKRANLIRAIEAEQERLRMHLAINRNDARRLD
;
A
#
# COMPACT_ATOMS: atom_id res chain seq x y z
N MET A 1 66.11 42.85 14.04
CA MET A 1 67.56 42.70 13.78
C MET A 1 67.87 41.20 13.82
N ARG A 2 68.24 40.63 12.66
CA ARG A 2 68.78 39.28 12.34
C ARG A 2 67.95 38.03 12.76
N LEU A 3 67.39 37.20 11.85
CA LEU A 3 67.90 36.37 10.73
C LEU A 3 68.50 35.00 11.14
N ALA A 4 67.85 33.92 10.70
CA ALA A 4 68.40 32.78 9.90
C ALA A 4 67.30 31.68 9.82
N THR A 5 66.62 31.32 8.72
CA THR A 5 66.97 30.79 7.37
C THR A 5 67.39 29.31 7.32
N SER A 6 66.48 28.48 6.77
CA SER A 6 66.70 27.41 5.78
C SER A 6 65.31 26.88 5.36
N GLY A 7 64.83 26.87 4.11
CA GLY A 7 65.45 27.04 2.81
C GLY A 7 65.66 25.69 2.11
N CYS A 8 64.62 25.14 1.46
CA CYS A 8 64.79 24.42 0.19
C CYS A 8 63.52 24.46 -0.68
N ALA A 9 63.71 25.02 -1.88
CA ALA A 9 62.87 25.13 -3.06
C ALA A 9 62.65 23.74 -3.72
N SER A 10 61.87 23.48 -4.77
CA SER A 10 60.83 24.13 -5.60
C SER A 10 60.53 23.10 -6.70
N ALA A 11 59.30 22.99 -7.19
CA ALA A 11 59.05 22.70 -8.61
C ALA A 11 57.59 23.01 -8.95
N SER A 12 57.38 24.11 -9.65
CA SER A 12 56.14 24.45 -10.33
C SER A 12 56.05 23.72 -11.67
N THR A 13 54.88 23.22 -12.02
CA THR A 13 54.49 23.16 -13.44
C THR A 13 53.01 23.48 -13.58
N ARG A 14 52.74 24.57 -14.30
CA ARG A 14 51.41 25.05 -14.72
C ARG A 14 51.04 24.44 -16.08
N ARG A 15 49.71 24.40 -16.31
CA ARG A 15 48.94 24.14 -17.57
C ARG A 15 48.81 22.65 -17.94
N SER A 16 47.67 22.15 -18.39
CA SER A 16 46.69 22.77 -19.30
C SER A 16 45.23 22.40 -19.00
N PHE A 17 44.33 23.31 -19.40
CA PHE A 17 42.97 22.97 -19.80
C PHE A 17 43.03 22.04 -21.02
N ASN A 18 42.23 20.97 -21.03
CA ASN A 18 41.61 20.49 -22.25
C ASN A 18 40.36 19.65 -21.91
N SER A 19 39.28 20.02 -22.60
CA SER A 19 38.04 19.29 -22.73
C SER A 19 38.25 17.90 -23.34
N ALA A 20 37.62 16.88 -22.80
CA ALA A 20 37.29 15.66 -23.55
C ALA A 20 36.00 15.04 -23.01
N ILE A 21 34.94 15.25 -23.77
CA ILE A 21 33.73 14.43 -23.80
C ILE A 21 34.16 13.03 -24.23
N LEU A 22 33.90 12.00 -23.43
CA LEU A 22 33.86 10.62 -23.91
C LEU A 22 32.94 9.77 -23.03
N ALA A 23 31.91 9.26 -23.69
CA ALA A 23 30.91 8.36 -23.17
C ALA A 23 31.56 7.07 -22.64
N GLY A 24 31.35 6.79 -21.36
CA GLY A 24 31.68 5.52 -20.73
C GLY A 24 30.41 4.80 -20.32
N THR A 25 29.99 3.83 -21.13
CA THR A 25 28.98 2.83 -20.82
C THR A 25 29.35 2.09 -19.52
N ARG A 26 28.64 2.35 -18.43
CA ARG A 26 28.78 1.57 -17.20
C ARG A 26 27.90 0.33 -17.28
N SER A 27 28.52 -0.83 -17.42
CA SER A 27 27.88 -2.13 -17.22
C SER A 27 27.58 -2.30 -15.72
N PHE A 28 26.32 -2.63 -15.40
CA PHE A 28 25.92 -3.01 -14.05
C PHE A 28 26.22 -4.50 -13.85
N THR A 29 27.29 -4.82 -13.11
CA THR A 29 27.46 -6.15 -12.51
C THR A 29 26.89 -6.09 -11.09
N SER A 30 25.75 -6.76 -10.90
CA SER A 30 25.10 -6.94 -9.60
C SER A 30 25.93 -7.89 -8.74
N THR A 31 26.74 -7.35 -7.85
CA THR A 31 27.25 -8.09 -6.68
C THR A 31 26.41 -7.69 -5.47
N HIS A 32 25.65 -8.64 -4.93
CA HIS A 32 24.91 -8.46 -3.68
C HIS A 32 25.92 -8.35 -2.52
N SER A 33 26.33 -7.13 -2.16
CA SER A 33 26.94 -6.89 -0.86
C SER A 33 25.84 -6.66 0.17
N LEU A 34 25.73 -7.54 1.16
CA LEU A 34 24.99 -7.29 2.39
C LEU A 34 25.67 -6.11 3.11
N LEU A 35 25.22 -4.90 2.82
CA LEU A 35 25.65 -3.70 3.54
C LEU A 35 25.07 -3.79 4.95
N SER A 36 25.89 -4.28 5.89
CA SER A 36 25.74 -3.99 7.31
C SER A 36 25.95 -2.49 7.50
N GLY A 37 24.88 -1.73 7.31
CA GLY A 37 24.87 -0.30 7.55
C GLY A 37 24.78 -0.05 9.05
N THR A 38 25.92 0.10 9.73
CA THR A 38 25.94 0.76 11.03
C THR A 38 25.37 2.17 10.87
N PHE A 39 24.14 2.38 11.35
CA PHE A 39 23.48 3.68 11.39
C PHE A 39 24.27 4.59 12.33
N HIS A 40 25.21 5.35 11.79
CA HIS A 40 25.86 6.41 12.53
C HIS A 40 24.93 7.60 12.52
N TYR A 41 24.63 8.16 13.70
CA TYR A 41 24.01 9.48 13.82
C TYR A 41 24.96 10.53 13.25
N ARG A 42 25.04 10.65 11.92
CA ARG A 42 25.69 11.78 11.27
C ARG A 42 24.90 13.00 11.75
N LYS A 43 25.60 14.05 12.20
CA LYS A 43 25.01 15.40 12.37
C LYS A 43 24.36 15.76 11.03
N THR A 44 23.07 15.47 10.90
CA THR A 44 22.35 15.41 9.63
C THR A 44 21.93 16.82 9.29
N ARG A 45 22.59 17.52 8.35
CA ARG A 45 22.24 18.86 7.83
C ARG A 45 21.41 19.72 8.79
N VAL A 46 21.90 19.87 10.01
CA VAL A 46 21.39 20.89 10.90
C VAL A 46 22.22 22.10 10.48
N ALA A 47 21.59 23.12 9.88
CA ALA A 47 22.30 24.38 9.67
C ALA A 47 22.92 24.76 11.03
N SER A 48 24.11 25.39 11.06
CA SER A 48 24.77 25.74 12.33
C SER A 48 23.83 26.50 13.30
N GLU A 49 22.83 27.16 12.73
CA GLU A 49 21.74 27.87 13.40
C GLU A 49 20.75 26.95 14.14
N ASP A 50 20.47 25.76 13.62
CA ASP A 50 19.53 24.77 14.16
C ASP A 50 20.21 23.81 15.15
N ALA A 51 21.54 23.89 15.29
CA ALA A 51 22.32 23.09 16.22
C ALA A 51 22.28 23.65 17.66
N VAL A 52 21.56 24.77 17.86
CA VAL A 52 21.32 25.41 19.15
C VAL A 52 20.02 24.84 19.72
N ASP A 53 20.11 24.15 20.86
CA ASP A 53 19.03 23.47 21.59
C ASP A 53 17.77 23.12 20.75
N PRO A 54 17.75 21.92 20.12
CA PRO A 54 16.68 21.51 19.20
C PRO A 54 15.31 21.33 19.88
N LEU A 55 15.23 21.41 21.21
CA LEU A 55 13.98 21.33 21.97
C LEU A 55 13.44 22.73 22.34
N ALA A 56 14.30 23.74 22.38
CA ALA A 56 13.94 25.11 22.73
C ALA A 56 13.75 26.03 21.52
N LYS A 57 14.49 25.79 20.42
CA LYS A 57 14.37 26.61 19.20
C LYS A 57 13.31 26.03 18.26
N PRO A 58 12.29 26.83 17.86
CA PRO A 58 11.30 26.37 16.89
C PRO A 58 11.93 26.03 15.54
N SER A 59 11.40 24.99 14.90
CA SER A 59 11.81 24.57 13.56
C SER A 59 11.63 25.68 12.52
N SER A 60 12.61 25.90 11.64
CA SER A 60 12.47 26.83 10.52
C SER A 60 11.38 26.36 9.55
N ILE A 61 10.42 27.22 9.21
CA ILE A 61 9.34 26.88 8.28
C ILE A 61 9.74 27.23 6.86
N ASP A 62 9.89 26.19 6.02
CA ASP A 62 10.09 26.38 4.58
C ASP A 62 8.93 27.21 3.99
N LYS A 63 9.27 28.35 3.37
CA LYS A 63 8.35 29.16 2.57
C LYS A 63 8.08 28.50 1.21
N ALA A 64 6.99 28.89 0.56
CA ALA A 64 6.55 28.33 -0.72
C ALA A 64 6.46 26.78 -0.73
N ALA A 65 6.14 26.18 0.42
CA ALA A 65 6.14 24.74 0.61
C ALA A 65 4.86 24.24 1.27
N LEU A 66 4.44 23.03 0.86
CA LEU A 66 3.39 22.25 1.49
C LEU A 66 4.00 21.24 2.46
N HIS A 67 3.73 21.40 3.75
CA HIS A 67 4.13 20.49 4.81
C HIS A 67 3.00 19.49 5.06
N VAL A 68 3.22 18.20 4.80
CA VAL A 68 2.29 17.11 5.13
C VAL A 68 2.54 16.73 6.59
N VAL A 69 1.62 17.10 7.48
CA VAL A 69 1.84 17.04 8.92
C VAL A 69 1.04 15.92 9.56
N SER A 70 1.76 14.98 10.19
CA SER A 70 1.13 13.96 11.02
C SER A 70 0.67 14.58 12.34
N ILE A 71 -0.57 14.28 12.72
CA ILE A 71 -1.21 14.74 13.95
C ILE A 71 -1.62 13.54 14.81
N PRO A 72 -1.92 13.71 16.11
CA PRO A 72 -2.35 12.63 16.98
C PRO A 72 -3.48 11.74 16.43
N ILE A 73 -3.51 10.49 16.87
CA ILE A 73 -4.59 9.52 16.60
C ILE A 73 -5.54 9.30 17.79
N GLY A 74 -5.31 10.01 18.90
CA GLY A 74 -6.13 9.90 20.09
C GLY A 74 -5.57 10.64 21.30
N ASN A 75 -4.24 10.69 21.43
CA ASN A 75 -3.56 11.34 22.55
C ASN A 75 -2.82 12.61 22.13
N LEU A 76 -3.15 13.75 22.73
CA LEU A 76 -2.51 15.03 22.41
C LEU A 76 -0.98 15.02 22.62
N LYS A 77 -0.46 14.14 23.48
CA LYS A 77 0.98 13.99 23.70
C LYS A 77 1.71 13.32 22.52
N ASP A 78 1.00 12.80 21.53
CA ASP A 78 1.59 12.22 20.32
C ASP A 78 1.95 13.27 19.25
N PHE A 79 1.67 14.55 19.52
CA PHE A 79 2.25 15.63 18.71
C PHE A 79 3.78 15.57 18.79
N THR A 80 4.46 15.71 17.66
CA THR A 80 5.90 15.98 17.66
C THR A 80 6.12 17.47 17.90
N LEU A 81 7.26 17.84 18.47
CA LEU A 81 7.63 19.25 18.62
C LEU A 81 7.61 19.95 17.24
N ARG A 82 8.12 19.28 16.21
CA ARG A 82 8.12 19.80 14.84
C ARG A 82 6.72 19.97 14.26
N SER A 83 5.76 19.09 14.54
CA SER A 83 4.40 19.29 14.04
C SER A 83 3.73 20.48 14.72
N LEU A 84 3.97 20.71 16.01
CA LEU A 84 3.50 21.91 16.70
C LEU A 84 4.14 23.19 16.12
N ASP A 85 5.46 23.21 15.89
CA ASP A 85 6.16 24.36 15.29
C ASP A 85 5.62 24.70 13.91
N VAL A 86 5.45 23.68 13.06
CA VAL A 86 4.94 23.84 11.70
C VAL A 86 3.51 24.38 11.73
N LEU A 87 2.62 23.80 12.52
CA LEU A 87 1.24 24.29 12.63
C LEU A 87 1.16 25.72 13.19
N ARG A 88 2.09 26.12 14.06
CA ARG A 88 2.19 27.51 14.54
C ARG A 88 2.69 28.47 13.47
N GLY A 89 3.71 28.07 12.70
CA GLY A 89 4.45 28.99 11.82
C GLY A 89 3.96 29.08 10.37
N VAL A 90 3.16 28.14 9.86
CA VAL A 90 2.65 28.19 8.47
C VAL A 90 1.62 29.30 8.26
N ASP A 91 1.51 29.86 7.06
CA ASP A 91 0.48 30.87 6.76
C ASP A 91 -0.94 30.27 6.79
N TYR A 92 -1.12 29.06 6.22
CA TYR A 92 -2.40 28.38 6.15
C TYR A 92 -2.34 26.90 6.58
N ILE A 93 -3.45 26.40 7.12
CA ILE A 93 -3.64 24.99 7.48
C ILE A 93 -4.76 24.42 6.62
N ILE A 94 -4.42 23.52 5.71
CA ILE A 94 -5.35 22.78 4.87
C ILE A 94 -5.85 21.57 5.66
N THR A 95 -7.16 21.38 5.73
CA THR A 95 -7.77 20.25 6.43
C THR A 95 -8.95 19.64 5.68
N THR A 96 -9.17 18.36 5.89
CA THR A 96 -10.34 17.60 5.44
C THR A 96 -11.55 17.76 6.37
N ASP A 97 -11.32 18.19 7.62
CA ASP A 97 -12.36 18.35 8.63
C ASP A 97 -12.08 19.61 9.47
N ARG A 98 -12.82 20.68 9.14
CA ARG A 98 -12.67 21.99 9.82
C ARG A 98 -13.02 21.92 11.30
N PRO A 99 -14.20 21.43 11.72
CA PRO A 99 -14.53 21.30 13.14
C PRO A 99 -13.46 20.54 13.94
N ALA A 100 -13.08 19.34 13.49
CA ALA A 100 -12.12 18.51 14.22
C ALA A 100 -10.75 19.20 14.34
N THR A 101 -10.28 19.81 13.25
CA THR A 101 -8.99 20.51 13.24
C THR A 101 -9.01 21.74 14.13
N LYS A 102 -10.11 22.51 14.15
CA LYS A 102 -10.23 23.67 15.05
C LYS A 102 -10.13 23.24 16.51
N THR A 103 -10.91 22.24 16.91
CA THR A 103 -10.85 21.69 18.27
C THR A 103 -9.44 21.22 18.62
N LEU A 104 -8.77 20.52 17.70
CA LEU A 104 -7.39 20.07 17.91
C LEU A 104 -6.43 21.25 18.12
N LEU A 105 -6.51 22.29 17.29
CA LEU A 105 -5.64 23.48 17.38
C LEU A 105 -5.93 24.28 18.66
N ASP A 106 -7.19 24.38 19.07
CA ASP A 106 -7.58 25.05 20.32
C ASP A 106 -6.98 24.33 21.54
N LEU A 107 -7.02 22.98 21.57
CA LEU A 107 -6.45 22.17 22.65
C LEU A 107 -4.93 22.36 22.82
N VAL A 108 -4.22 22.78 21.77
CA VAL A 108 -2.77 23.05 21.80
C VAL A 108 -2.41 24.54 21.67
N ASN A 109 -3.41 25.42 21.85
CA ASN A 109 -3.29 26.88 21.79
C ASN A 109 -2.64 27.40 20.49
N ILE A 110 -3.02 26.84 19.34
CA ILE A 110 -2.57 27.31 18.03
C ILE A 110 -3.65 28.20 17.39
N PRO A 111 -3.35 29.48 17.10
CA PRO A 111 -4.33 30.38 16.49
C PRO A 111 -4.81 29.88 15.12
N ASN A 112 -6.11 29.72 14.95
CA ASN A 112 -6.70 29.15 13.72
C ASN A 112 -7.59 30.13 12.92
N GLN A 113 -7.89 31.31 13.47
CA GLN A 113 -8.78 32.29 12.83
C GLN A 113 -8.21 32.78 11.49
N GLY A 114 -8.98 32.61 10.41
CA GLY A 114 -8.59 33.02 9.06
C GLY A 114 -7.52 32.16 8.37
N ARG A 115 -6.97 31.14 9.06
CA ARG A 115 -5.85 30.32 8.57
C ARG A 115 -6.26 28.94 8.06
N VAL A 116 -7.46 28.45 8.43
CA VAL A 116 -7.90 27.09 8.09
C VAL A 116 -8.64 27.05 6.75
N ILE A 117 -8.11 26.27 5.80
CA ILE A 117 -8.69 26.05 4.47
C ILE A 117 -9.25 24.63 4.40
N HIS A 118 -10.53 24.49 4.02
CA HIS A 118 -11.16 23.19 3.86
C HIS A 118 -10.90 22.58 2.49
N TYR A 119 -10.43 21.34 2.45
CA TYR A 119 -10.21 20.57 1.24
C TYR A 119 -11.02 19.27 1.26
N SER A 120 -11.96 19.14 0.34
CA SER A 120 -12.81 17.96 0.21
C SER A 120 -13.08 17.61 -1.25
N ARG A 121 -13.66 16.43 -1.48
CA ARG A 121 -13.99 15.94 -2.81
C ARG A 121 -14.89 16.90 -3.63
N SER A 122 -15.74 17.68 -2.96
CA SER A 122 -16.69 18.60 -3.60
C SER A 122 -16.05 19.92 -4.03
N ASN A 123 -15.01 20.40 -3.35
CA ASN A 123 -14.39 21.70 -3.63
C ASN A 123 -12.94 21.59 -4.17
N ARG A 124 -12.44 20.37 -4.37
CA ARG A 124 -11.02 20.12 -4.65
C ARG A 124 -10.46 20.84 -5.87
N THR A 125 -11.24 21.07 -6.94
CA THR A 125 -10.74 21.71 -8.16
C THR A 125 -10.44 23.18 -7.93
N ALA A 126 -11.45 23.97 -7.57
CA ALA A 126 -11.29 25.40 -7.30
C ALA A 126 -10.30 25.68 -6.14
N THR A 127 -10.36 24.85 -5.09
CA THR A 127 -9.44 25.02 -3.95
C THR A 127 -8.00 24.74 -4.35
N ARG A 128 -7.74 23.73 -5.17
CA ARG A 128 -6.40 23.34 -5.62
C ARG A 128 -5.69 24.47 -6.38
N GLU A 129 -6.35 25.10 -7.34
CA GLU A 129 -5.78 26.21 -8.12
C GLU A 129 -5.35 27.37 -7.21
N LYS A 130 -6.25 27.76 -6.30
CA LYS A 130 -5.97 28.79 -5.29
C LYS A 130 -4.80 28.41 -4.37
N LEU A 131 -4.70 27.14 -3.96
CA LEU A 131 -3.59 26.69 -3.11
C LEU A 131 -2.25 26.79 -3.84
N VAL A 132 -2.19 26.38 -5.11
CA VAL A 132 -0.99 26.48 -5.94
C VAL A 132 -0.58 27.95 -6.09
N GLU A 133 -1.52 28.84 -6.37
CA GLU A 133 -1.27 30.29 -6.50
C GLU A 133 -0.65 30.86 -5.21
N LEU A 134 -1.27 30.58 -4.06
CA LEU A 134 -0.77 31.05 -2.76
C LEU A 134 0.63 30.50 -2.44
N LEU A 135 0.88 29.22 -2.71
CA LEU A 135 2.19 28.58 -2.50
C LEU A 135 3.27 29.19 -3.41
N LYS A 136 2.94 29.43 -4.69
CA LYS A 136 3.84 30.13 -5.62
C LYS A 136 4.07 31.60 -5.24
N GLY A 137 3.09 32.23 -4.60
CA GLY A 137 3.19 33.54 -3.97
C GLY A 137 4.04 33.59 -2.69
N GLY A 138 4.74 32.50 -2.34
CA GLY A 138 5.66 32.44 -1.20
C GLY A 138 5.02 31.99 0.11
N ARG A 139 3.71 31.72 0.13
CA ARG A 139 3.02 31.26 1.36
C ARG A 139 3.45 29.86 1.74
N SER A 140 3.44 29.59 3.03
CA SER A 140 3.71 28.29 3.63
C SER A 140 2.41 27.64 4.08
N MET A 141 2.26 26.33 3.90
CA MET A 141 1.03 25.64 4.24
C MET A 141 1.30 24.32 4.94
N ALA A 142 0.48 23.99 5.95
CA ALA A 142 0.41 22.64 6.51
C ALA A 142 -0.82 21.92 5.94
N PHE A 143 -0.71 20.64 5.64
CA PHE A 143 -1.84 19.77 5.32
C PHE A 143 -2.00 18.72 6.40
N VAL A 144 -3.19 18.66 6.98
CA VAL A 144 -3.61 17.70 8.00
C VAL A 144 -4.91 17.01 7.60
N THR A 145 -5.16 15.83 8.14
CA THR A 145 -6.46 15.14 8.07
C THR A 145 -7.15 15.22 9.43
N THR A 146 -8.16 14.37 9.67
CA THR A 146 -8.81 14.23 10.98
C THR A 146 -7.88 13.68 12.06
N SER A 147 -6.95 12.79 11.68
CA SER A 147 -6.01 12.14 12.60
C SER A 147 -4.88 11.46 11.85
N GLY A 148 -3.74 11.27 12.51
CA GLY A 148 -2.63 10.47 11.98
C GLY A 148 -1.87 11.15 10.84
N THR A 149 -1.32 10.34 9.94
CA THR A 149 -0.53 10.80 8.79
C THR A 149 -1.41 10.99 7.55
N PRO A 150 -1.53 12.21 7.00
CA PRO A 150 -2.25 12.43 5.76
C PRO A 150 -1.71 11.55 4.62
N CYS A 151 -2.58 11.20 3.67
CA CYS A 151 -2.27 10.29 2.54
C CYS A 151 -2.05 8.81 2.91
N VAL A 152 -2.06 8.43 4.20
CA VAL A 152 -1.96 7.03 4.64
C VAL A 152 -3.33 6.53 5.08
N GLY A 153 -4.03 5.86 4.16
CA GLY A 153 -5.41 5.39 4.41
C GLY A 153 -6.49 6.47 4.33
N ASP A 154 -6.07 7.74 4.25
CA ASP A 154 -6.91 8.93 4.13
C ASP A 154 -6.72 9.67 2.79
N VAL A 155 -7.57 10.67 2.55
CA VAL A 155 -7.48 11.55 1.38
C VAL A 155 -6.26 12.47 1.45
N GLY A 156 -5.85 13.00 0.28
CA GLY A 156 -4.76 13.98 0.18
C GLY A 156 -3.72 13.67 -0.89
N GLY A 157 -3.63 12.42 -1.33
CA GLY A 157 -2.66 12.02 -2.36
C GLY A 157 -2.80 12.81 -3.67
N GLU A 158 -4.04 13.10 -4.11
CA GLU A 158 -4.28 13.95 -5.27
C GLU A 158 -3.78 15.38 -5.11
N LEU A 159 -3.91 15.96 -3.90
CA LEU A 159 -3.42 17.30 -3.59
C LEU A 159 -1.89 17.34 -3.61
N VAL A 160 -1.25 16.36 -2.96
CA VAL A 160 0.21 16.24 -2.93
C VAL A 160 0.77 16.07 -4.34
N GLN A 161 0.18 15.18 -5.15
CA GLN A 161 0.59 14.99 -6.55
C GLN A 161 0.46 16.29 -7.36
N GLU A 162 -0.60 17.06 -7.14
CA GLU A 162 -0.75 18.34 -7.83
C GLU A 162 0.37 19.32 -7.45
N MET A 163 0.66 19.45 -6.15
CA MET A 163 1.71 20.35 -5.69
C MET A 163 3.05 19.99 -6.33
N GLN A 164 3.37 18.70 -6.36
CA GLN A 164 4.56 18.18 -7.04
C GLN A 164 4.55 18.51 -8.55
N ARG A 165 3.43 18.30 -9.26
CA ARG A 165 3.30 18.65 -10.69
C ARG A 165 3.45 20.14 -10.95
N SER A 166 3.01 20.97 -10.01
CA SER A 166 3.08 22.43 -10.07
C SER A 166 4.45 23.00 -9.66
N GLY A 167 5.44 22.15 -9.35
CA GLY A 167 6.76 22.55 -8.91
C GLY A 167 6.82 23.06 -7.46
N VAL A 168 5.75 22.85 -6.68
CA VAL A 168 5.71 23.22 -5.26
C VAL A 168 6.45 22.17 -4.45
N ARG A 169 7.32 22.62 -3.55
CA ARG A 169 8.04 21.74 -2.62
C ARG A 169 7.06 21.11 -1.63
N VAL A 170 7.09 19.77 -1.53
CA VAL A 170 6.33 19.02 -0.53
C VAL A 170 7.29 18.40 0.47
N THR A 171 7.05 18.64 1.76
CA THR A 171 7.85 18.10 2.86
C THR A 171 6.96 17.26 3.79
N ALA A 172 7.53 16.22 4.40
CA ALA A 172 6.82 15.41 5.38
C ALA A 172 7.23 15.82 6.80
N VAL A 173 6.25 15.95 7.70
CA VAL A 173 6.43 16.04 9.15
C VAL A 173 5.90 14.74 9.78
N PRO A 174 6.80 13.81 10.17
CA PRO A 174 6.41 12.53 10.73
C PRO A 174 5.80 12.71 12.12
N GLY A 175 5.05 11.69 12.55
CA GLY A 175 4.36 11.67 13.82
C GLY A 175 3.50 10.42 13.95
N ALA A 176 2.41 10.52 14.69
CA ALA A 176 1.53 9.40 14.99
C ALA A 176 0.98 8.71 13.72
N SER A 177 1.01 7.38 13.72
CA SER A 177 0.45 6.53 12.67
C SER A 177 -0.14 5.27 13.27
N ALA A 178 -1.45 5.09 13.14
CA ALA A 178 -2.14 3.93 13.69
C ALA A 178 -1.63 2.61 13.08
N VAL A 179 -1.24 2.62 11.79
CA VAL A 179 -0.65 1.45 11.11
C VAL A 179 0.68 1.06 11.74
N MET A 180 1.58 2.03 11.94
CA MET A 180 2.90 1.76 12.50
C MET A 180 2.82 1.39 13.98
N SER A 181 1.97 2.07 14.75
CA SER A 181 1.70 1.71 16.15
C SER A 181 1.15 0.29 16.26
N ALA A 182 0.24 -0.09 15.37
CA ALA A 182 -0.33 -1.44 15.38
C ALA A 182 0.69 -2.52 15.01
N LEU A 183 1.54 -2.28 14.02
CA LEU A 183 2.63 -3.19 13.69
C LEU A 183 3.58 -3.38 14.88
N ALA A 184 4.02 -2.28 15.49
CA ALA A 184 4.91 -2.33 16.65
C ALA A 184 4.26 -3.05 17.84
N ALA A 185 3.03 -2.70 18.20
CA ALA A 185 2.30 -3.30 19.32
C ALA A 185 1.91 -4.76 19.07
N SER A 186 1.90 -5.23 17.81
CA SER A 186 1.58 -6.62 17.49
C SER A 186 2.71 -7.59 17.85
N GLY A 187 3.94 -7.10 18.01
CA GLY A 187 5.12 -7.93 18.25
C GLY A 187 5.48 -8.85 17.08
N LEU A 188 4.83 -8.69 15.91
CA LEU A 188 5.20 -9.42 14.71
C LEU A 188 6.51 -8.85 14.18
N THR A 189 7.59 -9.65 14.22
CA THR A 189 8.87 -9.15 13.73
C THR A 189 8.88 -9.06 12.22
N THR A 190 9.15 -7.86 11.72
CA THR A 190 9.51 -7.59 10.33
C THR A 190 11.02 -7.50 10.19
N SER A 191 11.79 -7.49 11.28
CA SER A 191 13.24 -7.30 11.21
C SER A 191 13.95 -8.53 10.65
N PRO A 192 14.80 -8.40 9.62
CA PRO A 192 15.65 -9.50 9.16
C PRO A 192 16.72 -9.89 10.19
N TYR A 193 16.97 -9.04 11.19
CA TYR A 193 17.97 -9.26 12.23
C TYR A 193 17.45 -10.09 13.40
N GLU A 194 16.13 -10.22 13.55
CA GLU A 194 15.50 -11.00 14.61
C GLU A 194 15.16 -12.39 14.06
N SER A 195 16.15 -13.26 13.84
CA SER A 195 15.84 -14.65 13.46
C SER A 195 15.29 -15.44 14.65
N PRO A 196 14.25 -16.29 14.46
CA PRO A 196 13.94 -17.31 15.44
C PRO A 196 15.15 -18.25 15.50
N ASP A 197 15.71 -18.39 16.69
CA ASP A 197 16.80 -19.31 16.96
C ASP A 197 16.34 -20.73 16.60
N ARG A 198 16.77 -21.25 15.44
CA ARG A 198 16.24 -22.50 14.84
C ARG A 198 16.56 -23.75 15.67
N THR A 199 17.49 -23.64 16.61
CA THR A 199 18.05 -24.74 17.40
C THR A 199 17.21 -25.08 18.64
N LYS A 200 16.28 -24.21 19.07
CA LYS A 200 15.40 -24.41 20.25
C LYS A 200 13.91 -24.49 19.92
N ALA A 201 13.56 -24.75 18.65
CA ALA A 201 12.19 -24.66 18.15
C ALA A 201 11.37 -25.96 18.30
N ALA A 202 11.93 -27.04 18.83
CA ALA A 202 11.30 -28.36 18.82
C ALA A 202 10.45 -28.70 20.07
N ASP A 203 10.60 -27.98 21.20
CA ASP A 203 10.17 -28.51 22.51
C ASP A 203 9.05 -27.76 23.24
N ASP A 204 8.61 -26.59 22.75
CA ASP A 204 7.57 -25.80 23.42
C ASP A 204 6.38 -25.56 22.49
N GLY A 205 5.29 -26.30 22.72
CA GLY A 205 4.03 -26.24 21.96
C GLY A 205 3.25 -24.92 22.07
N ASP A 206 3.86 -23.87 22.64
CA ASP A 206 3.22 -22.59 22.98
C ASP A 206 3.94 -21.36 22.40
N ARG A 207 4.91 -21.52 21.47
CA ARG A 207 5.55 -20.36 20.84
C ARG A 207 4.65 -19.68 19.81
N LEU A 208 3.91 -18.70 20.32
CA LEU A 208 2.95 -17.77 19.70
C LEU A 208 3.55 -16.77 18.69
N VAL A 209 4.85 -16.81 18.41
CA VAL A 209 5.53 -15.82 17.57
C VAL A 209 5.82 -16.45 16.20
N PRO A 210 5.15 -16.02 15.11
CA PRO A 210 5.45 -16.53 13.79
C PRO A 210 6.89 -16.19 13.40
N PRO A 211 7.56 -17.06 12.61
CA PRO A 211 8.95 -16.87 12.25
C PRO A 211 9.15 -15.52 11.55
N SER A 212 10.24 -14.86 11.90
CA SER A 212 10.67 -13.58 11.34
C SER A 212 10.61 -13.55 9.81
N PHE A 213 9.91 -12.55 9.27
CA PHE A 213 9.80 -12.39 7.84
C PHE A 213 11.10 -11.77 7.31
N GLN A 214 11.76 -12.50 6.41
CA GLN A 214 13.16 -12.29 6.05
C GLN A 214 13.48 -10.98 5.31
N ASP A 215 12.47 -10.20 4.90
CA ASP A 215 12.65 -9.05 4.01
C ASP A 215 12.17 -7.69 4.57
N GLY A 216 11.65 -7.59 5.80
CA GLY A 216 11.15 -6.30 6.29
C GLY A 216 9.72 -5.95 5.90
N SER A 217 9.09 -6.74 5.04
CA SER A 217 7.86 -6.34 4.39
C SER A 217 6.64 -6.38 5.30
N PHE A 218 5.68 -5.49 5.02
CA PHE A 218 4.30 -5.59 5.48
C PHE A 218 3.37 -5.07 4.37
N PHE A 219 2.10 -5.44 4.46
CA PHE A 219 1.07 -4.95 3.55
C PHE A 219 0.05 -4.12 4.33
N PHE A 220 -0.25 -2.92 3.85
CA PHE A 220 -1.36 -2.13 4.36
C PHE A 220 -2.50 -2.13 3.33
N GLY A 221 -3.63 -2.74 3.70
CA GLY A 221 -4.79 -2.91 2.82
C GLY A 221 -5.90 -1.89 2.99
N ASN A 222 -5.68 -0.85 3.81
CA ASN A 222 -6.71 0.11 4.22
C ASN A 222 -7.93 -0.60 4.85
N VAL A 223 -9.17 -0.19 4.54
CA VAL A 223 -10.39 -0.82 5.06
C VAL A 223 -10.77 -2.04 4.23
N LEU A 224 -11.09 -3.16 4.89
CA LEU A 224 -11.55 -4.37 4.20
C LEU A 224 -12.88 -4.13 3.45
N PRO A 225 -13.11 -4.79 2.30
CA PRO A 225 -14.35 -4.64 1.54
C PRO A 225 -15.61 -4.94 2.37
N ASP A 226 -16.67 -4.15 2.17
CA ASP A 226 -17.96 -4.35 2.85
C ASP A 226 -18.61 -5.68 2.47
N SER A 227 -18.57 -6.02 1.17
CA SER A 227 -19.14 -7.25 0.63
C SER A 227 -18.35 -8.47 1.10
N HIS A 228 -19.06 -9.44 1.68
CA HIS A 228 -18.54 -10.75 2.08
C HIS A 228 -17.72 -11.42 0.96
N GLY A 229 -18.25 -11.46 -0.28
CA GLY A 229 -17.56 -12.09 -1.41
C GLY A 229 -16.26 -11.38 -1.80
N ALA A 230 -16.26 -10.04 -1.80
CA ALA A 230 -15.08 -9.25 -2.10
C ALA A 230 -14.03 -9.36 -0.98
N ARG A 231 -14.47 -9.39 0.28
CA ARG A 231 -13.60 -9.59 1.44
C ARG A 231 -12.94 -10.97 1.43
N LEU A 232 -13.70 -12.04 1.22
CA LEU A 232 -13.14 -13.39 1.07
C LEU A 232 -12.19 -13.50 -0.11
N LEU A 233 -12.46 -12.82 -1.24
CA LEU A 233 -11.54 -12.79 -2.37
C LEU A 233 -10.20 -12.17 -1.97
N LEU A 234 -10.22 -10.97 -1.37
CA LEU A 234 -9.03 -10.28 -0.90
C LEU A 234 -8.26 -11.14 0.12
N LEU A 235 -8.95 -11.72 1.10
CA LEU A 235 -8.35 -12.60 2.11
C LEU A 235 -7.66 -13.81 1.46
N ARG A 236 -8.28 -14.44 0.45
CA ARG A 236 -7.72 -15.63 -0.20
C ARG A 236 -6.64 -15.34 -1.24
N SER A 237 -6.72 -14.21 -1.92
CA SER A 237 -5.81 -13.89 -3.03
C SER A 237 -4.62 -13.03 -2.61
N VAL A 238 -4.77 -12.19 -1.59
CA VAL A 238 -3.74 -11.27 -1.11
C VAL A 238 -3.19 -11.72 0.23
N VAL A 239 -4.06 -11.95 1.22
CA VAL A 239 -3.61 -12.20 2.61
C VAL A 239 -3.15 -13.64 2.84
N ALA A 240 -3.84 -14.63 2.25
CA ALA A 240 -3.47 -16.04 2.38
C ALA A 240 -2.03 -16.33 1.91
N PRO A 241 -1.60 -15.89 0.70
CA PRO A 241 -0.23 -16.09 0.26
C PRO A 241 0.79 -15.13 0.90
N ALA A 242 0.34 -14.09 1.61
CA ALA A 242 1.26 -13.10 2.17
C ALA A 242 2.11 -13.74 3.27
N THR A 243 3.42 -13.81 3.03
CA THR A 243 4.45 -14.18 4.01
C THR A 243 4.90 -12.94 4.78
N TYR A 244 4.02 -12.00 5.06
CA TYR A 244 4.30 -10.79 5.83
C TYR A 244 3.00 -10.31 6.51
N PRO A 245 3.10 -9.50 7.58
CA PRO A 245 1.92 -8.97 8.25
C PRO A 245 1.06 -8.12 7.31
N CYS A 246 -0.25 -8.29 7.40
CA CYS A 246 -1.24 -7.53 6.66
C CYS A 246 -2.06 -6.68 7.63
N VAL A 247 -1.98 -5.36 7.50
CA VAL A 247 -2.63 -4.37 8.37
C VAL A 247 -3.84 -3.77 7.67
N PHE A 248 -4.94 -3.64 8.40
CA PHE A 248 -6.18 -3.07 7.92
C PHE A 248 -6.77 -2.12 8.96
N TYR A 249 -7.41 -1.06 8.48
CA TYR A 249 -8.39 -0.34 9.29
C TYR A 249 -9.71 -1.08 9.26
N GLU A 250 -10.49 -1.01 10.33
CA GLU A 250 -11.81 -1.61 10.35
C GLU A 250 -12.75 -0.88 11.30
N VAL A 251 -14.06 -1.08 11.10
CA VAL A 251 -15.11 -0.48 11.91
C VAL A 251 -15.56 -1.48 12.97
N PRO A 252 -15.63 -1.12 14.27
CA PRO A 252 -15.95 -2.08 15.34
C PRO A 252 -17.24 -2.88 15.13
N ARG A 253 -18.28 -2.25 14.59
CA ARG A 253 -19.58 -2.91 14.31
C ARG A 253 -19.48 -4.00 13.25
N ARG A 254 -18.48 -3.95 12.38
CA ARG A 254 -18.22 -4.95 11.32
C ARG A 254 -17.30 -6.07 11.79
N LEU A 255 -16.64 -5.93 12.94
CA LEU A 255 -15.56 -6.81 13.37
C LEU A 255 -15.95 -8.29 13.39
N LEU A 256 -17.12 -8.63 13.95
CA LEU A 256 -17.57 -10.03 14.01
C LEU A 256 -17.71 -10.68 12.63
N LEU A 257 -18.28 -9.96 11.67
CA LEU A 257 -18.43 -10.44 10.28
C LEU A 257 -17.06 -10.62 9.61
N VAL A 258 -16.14 -9.70 9.87
CA VAL A 258 -14.77 -9.76 9.35
C VAL A 258 -14.00 -10.94 9.94
N LEU A 259 -14.07 -11.15 11.26
CA LEU A 259 -13.42 -12.26 11.94
C LEU A 259 -13.98 -13.61 11.49
N GLN A 260 -15.29 -13.73 11.26
CA GLN A 260 -15.89 -14.94 10.69
C GLN A 260 -15.31 -15.27 9.31
N ASP A 261 -15.15 -14.26 8.45
CA ASP A 261 -14.56 -14.44 7.12
C ASP A 261 -13.07 -14.77 7.17
N ILE A 262 -12.34 -14.20 8.13
CA ILE A 262 -10.95 -14.55 8.38
C ILE A 262 -10.85 -15.99 8.89
N ALA A 263 -11.70 -16.42 9.82
CA ALA A 263 -11.73 -17.80 10.30
C ALA A 263 -12.01 -18.79 9.16
N ALA A 264 -12.92 -18.45 8.25
CA ALA A 264 -13.24 -19.27 7.09
C ALA A 264 -12.12 -19.31 6.03
N ALA A 265 -11.33 -18.25 5.90
CA ALA A 265 -10.24 -18.16 4.92
C ALA A 265 -8.89 -18.63 5.46
N LEU A 266 -8.62 -18.38 6.74
CA LEU A 266 -7.32 -18.43 7.41
C LEU A 266 -7.47 -18.98 8.86
N PRO A 267 -7.94 -20.22 9.04
CA PRO A 267 -8.42 -20.73 10.35
C PRO A 267 -7.37 -20.73 11.47
N HIS A 268 -6.11 -20.99 11.13
CA HIS A 268 -5.01 -21.05 12.10
C HIS A 268 -4.17 -19.77 12.15
N ARG A 269 -4.52 -18.75 11.35
CA ARG A 269 -3.72 -17.53 11.29
C ARG A 269 -3.98 -16.68 12.52
N ARG A 270 -2.89 -16.19 13.12
CA ARG A 270 -2.94 -15.22 14.21
C ARG A 270 -3.45 -13.88 13.71
N VAL A 271 -4.38 -13.31 14.46
CA VAL A 271 -5.01 -12.02 14.20
C VAL A 271 -4.90 -11.18 15.47
N TYR A 272 -4.53 -9.91 15.31
CA TYR A 272 -4.42 -8.92 16.36
C TYR A 272 -5.48 -7.86 16.11
N VAL A 273 -6.35 -7.66 17.08
CA VAL A 273 -7.41 -6.65 17.05
C VAL A 273 -7.05 -5.57 18.06
N MET A 274 -6.80 -4.37 17.57
CA MET A 274 -6.37 -3.24 18.39
C MET A 274 -7.43 -2.17 18.43
N HIS A 275 -7.96 -1.89 19.61
CA HIS A 275 -8.98 -0.85 19.81
C HIS A 275 -8.32 0.40 20.36
N GLU A 276 -8.79 1.56 19.86
CA GLU A 276 -8.58 2.85 20.51
C GLU A 276 -7.09 3.15 20.80
N LEU A 277 -6.19 2.77 19.88
CA LEU A 277 -4.75 3.01 20.00
C LEU A 277 -4.44 4.44 20.46
N THR A 278 -3.54 4.58 21.43
CA THR A 278 -3.11 5.79 22.14
C THR A 278 -4.12 6.39 23.12
N LYS A 279 -5.38 5.96 23.11
CA LYS A 279 -6.44 6.53 23.96
C LYS A 279 -6.53 5.80 25.30
N LEU A 280 -7.39 6.30 26.20
CA LEU A 280 -7.57 5.76 27.55
C LEU A 280 -7.91 4.26 27.59
N ASN A 281 -8.72 3.79 26.63
CA ASN A 281 -9.20 2.41 26.56
C ASN A 281 -8.46 1.59 25.49
N GLU A 282 -7.18 1.89 25.26
CA GLU A 282 -6.34 1.12 24.36
C GLU A 282 -6.32 -0.36 24.79
N SER A 283 -6.56 -1.27 23.83
CA SER A 283 -6.51 -2.71 24.10
C SER A 283 -6.07 -3.49 22.86
N VAL A 284 -5.40 -4.63 23.08
CA VAL A 284 -4.93 -5.55 22.05
C VAL A 284 -5.46 -6.95 22.37
N HIS A 285 -6.23 -7.52 21.44
CA HIS A 285 -6.72 -8.89 21.53
C HIS A 285 -6.10 -9.73 20.42
N ALA A 286 -5.32 -10.75 20.78
CA ALA A 286 -4.52 -11.52 19.84
C ALA A 286 -4.81 -13.03 19.95
N ASP A 287 -5.45 -13.59 18.92
CA ASP A 287 -5.72 -15.03 18.84
C ASP A 287 -6.02 -15.47 17.40
N THR A 288 -6.45 -16.72 17.21
CA THR A 288 -7.12 -17.12 15.96
C THR A 288 -8.46 -16.40 15.82
N ALA A 289 -8.88 -16.18 14.58
CA ALA A 289 -10.13 -15.47 14.31
C ALA A 289 -11.36 -16.15 14.95
N GLU A 290 -11.39 -17.49 15.00
CA GLU A 290 -12.46 -18.25 15.67
C GLU A 290 -12.55 -17.93 17.17
N ARG A 291 -11.41 -17.94 17.87
CA ARG A 291 -11.37 -17.62 19.30
C ARG A 291 -11.70 -16.16 19.58
N LEU A 292 -11.29 -15.26 18.70
CA LEU A 292 -11.68 -13.84 18.79
C LEU A 292 -13.19 -13.66 18.59
N VAL A 293 -13.83 -14.39 17.67
CA VAL A 293 -15.30 -14.39 17.54
C VAL A 293 -15.94 -14.82 18.87
N ALA A 294 -15.48 -15.92 19.46
CA ALA A 294 -16.00 -16.39 20.75
C ALA A 294 -15.80 -15.36 21.88
N PHE A 295 -14.66 -14.66 21.90
CA PHE A 295 -14.40 -13.57 22.84
C PHE A 295 -15.37 -12.41 22.68
N TYR A 296 -15.55 -11.89 21.45
CA TYR A 296 -16.40 -10.73 21.19
C TYR A 296 -17.91 -10.99 21.28
N LEU A 297 -18.33 -12.26 21.31
CA LEU A 297 -19.71 -12.63 21.60
C LEU A 297 -20.08 -12.48 23.09
N ARG A 298 -19.10 -12.46 24.01
CA ARG A 298 -19.33 -12.24 25.44
C ARG A 298 -19.85 -10.82 25.68
N GLN A 299 -20.80 -10.68 26.62
CA GLN A 299 -21.50 -9.42 26.88
C GLN A 299 -20.57 -8.24 27.18
N GLU A 300 -19.51 -8.48 27.95
CA GLU A 300 -18.51 -7.46 28.32
C GLU A 300 -17.75 -6.92 27.11
N ALA A 301 -17.40 -7.79 26.16
CA ALA A 301 -16.63 -7.42 24.96
C ALA A 301 -17.50 -6.74 23.90
N GLN A 302 -18.84 -6.89 23.94
CA GLN A 302 -19.74 -6.25 22.98
C GLN A 302 -19.72 -4.71 23.08
N LEU A 303 -19.33 -4.16 24.23
CA LEU A 303 -19.18 -2.70 24.38
C LEU A 303 -18.11 -2.15 23.43
N LEU A 304 -17.04 -2.91 23.18
CA LEU A 304 -15.97 -2.57 22.24
C LEU A 304 -16.44 -2.54 20.79
N LEU A 305 -17.55 -3.22 20.46
CA LEU A 305 -18.10 -3.28 19.10
C LEU A 305 -19.03 -2.11 18.75
N ARG A 306 -19.46 -1.31 19.74
CA ARG A 306 -20.48 -0.27 19.53
C ARG A 306 -19.95 0.98 18.84
N LYS A 307 -18.73 1.38 19.22
CA LYS A 307 -18.07 2.63 18.79
C LYS A 307 -16.56 2.49 18.93
N GLY A 308 -15.83 3.40 18.29
CA GLY A 308 -14.37 3.47 18.35
C GLY A 308 -13.72 3.25 17.00
N GLN A 309 -12.40 3.27 17.01
CA GLN A 309 -11.52 3.01 15.88
C GLN A 309 -10.74 1.73 16.14
N LEU A 310 -10.52 0.95 15.08
CA LEU A 310 -9.93 -0.36 15.16
C LEU A 310 -8.89 -0.56 14.06
N VAL A 311 -7.76 -1.13 14.45
CA VAL A 311 -6.75 -1.63 13.53
C VAL A 311 -6.66 -3.14 13.68
N LEU A 312 -6.67 -3.84 12.55
CA LEU A 312 -6.53 -5.27 12.46
C LEU A 312 -5.17 -5.61 11.87
N VAL A 313 -4.41 -6.48 12.52
CA VAL A 313 -3.17 -7.05 11.95
C VAL A 313 -3.36 -8.55 11.79
N VAL A 314 -3.22 -9.06 10.58
CA VAL A 314 -3.20 -10.48 10.28
C VAL A 314 -1.74 -10.89 10.09
N ALA A 315 -1.27 -11.86 10.86
CA ALA A 315 0.11 -12.36 10.73
C ALA A 315 0.38 -12.89 9.31
N GLY A 316 1.65 -12.94 8.90
CA GLY A 316 2.05 -13.56 7.64
C GLY A 316 2.01 -15.10 7.70
N ALA A 317 2.08 -15.73 6.53
CA ALA A 317 1.93 -17.17 6.36
C ALA A 317 3.16 -17.89 6.92
N GLY A 318 2.92 -18.87 7.80
CA GLY A 318 3.98 -19.76 8.24
C GLY A 318 4.46 -20.67 7.10
N PRO A 319 5.63 -21.34 7.25
CA PRO A 319 6.18 -22.23 6.22
C PRO A 319 5.22 -23.33 5.80
N VAL A 320 4.51 -23.95 6.76
CA VAL A 320 3.55 -25.03 6.52
C VAL A 320 2.36 -24.53 5.70
N GLU A 321 1.78 -23.40 6.10
CA GLU A 321 0.63 -22.81 5.40
C GLU A 321 1.00 -22.34 3.99
N THR A 322 2.20 -21.76 3.84
CA THR A 322 2.76 -21.35 2.56
C THR A 322 2.91 -22.54 1.62
N ALA A 323 3.51 -23.64 2.10
CA ALA A 323 3.67 -24.87 1.33
C ALA A 323 2.31 -25.47 0.90
N ALA A 324 1.34 -25.51 1.82
CA ALA A 324 -0.01 -25.99 1.53
C ALA A 324 -0.72 -25.12 0.46
N TRP A 325 -0.58 -23.80 0.55
CA TRP A 325 -1.12 -22.87 -0.44
C TRP A 325 -0.48 -23.07 -1.82
N LEU A 326 0.85 -23.19 -1.89
CA LEU A 326 1.59 -23.44 -3.12
C LEU A 326 1.16 -24.77 -3.78
N ALA A 327 1.00 -25.83 -3.00
CA ALA A 327 0.52 -27.13 -3.49
C ALA A 327 -0.90 -27.03 -4.08
N LYS A 328 -1.81 -26.30 -3.40
CA LYS A 328 -3.18 -26.06 -3.87
C LYS A 328 -3.18 -25.26 -5.18
N GLU A 329 -2.35 -24.23 -5.29
CA GLU A 329 -2.28 -23.40 -6.49
C GLU A 329 -1.62 -24.16 -7.66
N ALA A 330 -0.62 -25.00 -7.39
CA ALA A 330 -0.04 -25.91 -8.38
C ALA A 330 -1.08 -26.90 -8.93
N ALA A 331 -1.87 -27.53 -8.05
CA ALA A 331 -2.94 -28.43 -8.44
C ALA A 331 -4.02 -27.72 -9.28
N LYS A 332 -4.40 -26.49 -8.91
CA LYS A 332 -5.34 -25.66 -9.67
C LYS A 332 -4.78 -25.30 -11.05
N ARG A 333 -3.51 -24.90 -11.15
CA ARG A 333 -2.83 -24.63 -12.43
C ARG A 333 -2.78 -25.89 -13.32
N GLN A 334 -2.51 -27.06 -12.75
CA GLN A 334 -2.52 -28.32 -13.48
C GLN A 334 -3.93 -28.67 -13.99
N ARG A 335 -4.96 -28.45 -13.18
CA ARG A 335 -6.37 -28.62 -13.57
C ARG A 335 -6.78 -27.67 -14.69
N LEU A 336 -6.29 -26.43 -14.73
CA LEU A 336 -6.59 -25.46 -15.80
C LEU A 336 -5.81 -25.75 -17.09
N ARG A 337 -4.61 -26.36 -16.98
CA ARG A 337 -3.79 -26.78 -18.14
C ARG A 337 -4.43 -27.94 -18.92
N ARG A 338 -5.13 -28.87 -18.27
CA ARG A 338 -5.81 -30.00 -18.94
C ARG A 338 -6.88 -29.52 -19.95
N PRO A 339 -7.87 -28.69 -19.58
CA PRO A 339 -8.83 -28.10 -20.50
C PRO A 339 -8.20 -27.25 -21.58
N LEU A 340 -7.12 -26.51 -21.29
CA LEU A 340 -6.42 -25.71 -22.29
C LEU A 340 -5.76 -26.60 -23.35
N LYS A 341 -5.08 -27.67 -22.94
CA LYS A 341 -4.47 -28.64 -23.86
C LYS A 341 -5.53 -29.35 -24.70
N GLU A 342 -6.65 -29.73 -24.10
CA GLU A 342 -7.80 -30.33 -24.80
C GLU A 342 -8.48 -29.35 -25.77
N LEU A 343 -8.64 -28.08 -25.40
CA LEU A 343 -9.16 -27.01 -26.29
C LEU A 343 -8.21 -26.72 -27.45
N MET A 344 -6.89 -26.72 -27.21
CA MET A 344 -5.87 -26.56 -28.24
C MET A 344 -5.85 -27.76 -29.19
N GLN A 345 -5.95 -28.99 -28.67
CA GLN A 345 -6.00 -30.22 -29.47
C GLN A 345 -7.32 -30.34 -30.27
N ALA A 346 -8.45 -29.91 -29.71
CA ALA A 346 -9.73 -29.87 -30.41
C ALA A 346 -9.78 -28.83 -31.54
N SER A 347 -8.97 -27.76 -31.45
CA SER A 347 -8.82 -26.76 -32.52
C SER A 347 -7.82 -27.17 -33.60
N ALA A 348 -7.03 -28.24 -33.38
CA ALA A 348 -5.99 -28.73 -34.28
C ALA A 348 -6.38 -29.98 -35.07
N ARG A 349 -7.58 -30.54 -34.89
CA ARG A 349 -8.08 -31.64 -35.73
C ARG A 349 -8.59 -31.11 -37.07
N PRO A 350 -8.07 -31.57 -38.22
CA PRO A 350 -8.67 -31.28 -39.51
C PRO A 350 -10.06 -31.93 -39.59
N SER A 351 -11.00 -31.26 -40.23
CA SER A 351 -12.31 -31.82 -40.58
C SER A 351 -12.13 -32.97 -41.56
N THR A 352 -12.04 -34.20 -41.07
CA THR A 352 -12.14 -35.39 -41.92
C THR A 352 -13.60 -35.66 -42.25
N GLU A 353 -13.90 -35.48 -43.52
CA GLU A 353 -15.07 -36.01 -44.22
C GLU A 353 -15.16 -37.52 -44.05
N GLY A 354 -16.38 -38.07 -43.99
CA GLY A 354 -16.54 -39.53 -44.04
C GLY A 354 -17.91 -40.10 -43.68
N LYS A 355 -18.75 -40.20 -44.71
CA LYS A 355 -19.69 -41.30 -45.02
C LYS A 355 -21.03 -41.42 -44.29
N ALA A 356 -22.02 -41.58 -45.16
CA ALA A 356 -23.42 -41.84 -44.91
C ALA A 356 -23.68 -43.30 -44.52
N THR A 357 -24.75 -43.51 -43.76
CA THR A 357 -25.53 -44.76 -43.80
C THR A 357 -27.00 -44.39 -43.65
N GLN A 358 -27.78 -44.74 -44.66
CA GLN A 358 -29.24 -44.60 -44.70
C GLN A 358 -29.89 -45.64 -43.78
N GLN A 359 -30.99 -45.28 -43.11
CA GLN A 359 -32.18 -46.13 -43.03
C GLN A 359 -33.43 -45.30 -42.67
N ASN A 360 -34.53 -45.73 -43.28
CA ASN A 360 -35.79 -45.02 -43.52
C ASN A 360 -36.67 -44.76 -42.28
N LYS A 361 -37.38 -43.63 -42.28
CA LYS A 361 -38.87 -43.51 -42.22
C LYS A 361 -39.30 -42.03 -42.25
N ALA A 362 -40.17 -41.69 -43.20
CA ALA A 362 -40.66 -40.34 -43.47
C ALA A 362 -41.85 -39.95 -42.56
N PRO A 363 -41.89 -38.69 -42.09
CA PRO A 363 -43.14 -37.91 -42.07
C PRO A 363 -42.92 -36.46 -42.58
N PRO A 364 -43.98 -35.65 -42.75
CA PRO A 364 -44.30 -34.90 -43.97
C PRO A 364 -43.30 -33.76 -44.27
N ALA A 365 -42.97 -33.62 -45.55
CA ALA A 365 -41.84 -32.84 -46.06
C ALA A 365 -41.79 -31.35 -45.63
N LYS A 366 -42.92 -30.72 -45.32
CA LYS A 366 -42.97 -29.29 -44.93
C LYS A 366 -42.53 -29.02 -43.47
N GLN A 367 -42.81 -29.91 -42.50
CA GLN A 367 -42.43 -29.68 -41.10
C GLN A 367 -40.97 -30.04 -40.79
N LYS A 368 -40.41 -31.07 -41.47
CA LYS A 368 -38.99 -31.43 -41.35
C LYS A 368 -38.07 -30.35 -41.93
N ALA A 369 -38.45 -29.72 -43.04
CA ALA A 369 -37.67 -28.63 -43.65
C ALA A 369 -37.57 -27.42 -42.70
N ILE A 370 -38.70 -26.97 -42.13
CA ILE A 370 -38.75 -25.85 -41.18
C ILE A 370 -37.94 -26.15 -39.91
N LYS A 371 -38.04 -27.38 -39.36
CA LYS A 371 -37.28 -27.79 -38.17
C LYS A 371 -35.76 -27.84 -38.43
N THR A 372 -35.36 -28.26 -39.64
CA THR A 372 -33.95 -28.30 -40.07
C THR A 372 -33.39 -26.89 -40.28
N GLN A 373 -34.17 -25.99 -40.87
CA GLN A 373 -33.81 -24.59 -41.07
C GLN A 373 -33.68 -23.84 -39.73
N ARG A 374 -34.62 -24.05 -38.80
CA ARG A 374 -34.54 -23.53 -37.41
C ARG A 374 -33.33 -24.06 -36.64
N ARG A 375 -32.95 -25.33 -36.86
CA ARG A 375 -31.78 -25.94 -36.23
C ARG A 375 -30.47 -25.39 -36.80
N LYS A 376 -30.38 -25.14 -38.12
CA LYS A 376 -29.26 -24.42 -38.75
C LYS A 376 -29.14 -22.99 -38.23
N ALA A 377 -30.24 -22.24 -38.20
CA ALA A 377 -30.27 -20.86 -37.69
C ALA A 377 -29.85 -20.77 -36.20
N ARG A 378 -30.30 -21.72 -35.35
CA ARG A 378 -29.86 -21.80 -33.94
C ARG A 378 -28.37 -22.12 -33.81
N LEU A 379 -27.83 -22.96 -34.69
CA LEU A 379 -26.40 -23.30 -34.69
C LEU A 379 -25.56 -22.10 -35.11
N GLU A 380 -25.99 -21.36 -36.12
CA GLU A 380 -25.33 -20.12 -36.56
C GLU A 380 -25.39 -19.03 -35.51
N LEU A 381 -26.54 -18.83 -34.86
CA LEU A 381 -26.67 -17.89 -33.75
C LEU A 381 -25.75 -18.26 -32.59
N ARG A 382 -25.60 -19.56 -32.28
CA ARG A 382 -24.64 -20.05 -31.28
C ARG A 382 -23.19 -19.80 -31.70
N ARG A 383 -22.85 -20.00 -32.98
CA ARG A 383 -21.51 -19.69 -33.53
C ARG A 383 -21.22 -18.19 -33.48
N ALA A 384 -22.17 -17.35 -33.87
CA ALA A 384 -22.07 -15.90 -33.81
C ALA A 384 -21.90 -15.39 -32.37
N ARG A 385 -22.69 -15.92 -31.40
CA ARG A 385 -22.54 -15.59 -29.98
C ARG A 385 -21.17 -16.01 -29.42
N ARG A 386 -20.66 -17.19 -29.81
CA ARG A 386 -19.31 -17.63 -29.43
C ARG A 386 -18.23 -16.74 -30.04
N LYS A 387 -18.37 -16.34 -31.31
CA LYS A 387 -17.46 -15.42 -32.00
C LYS A 387 -17.47 -14.03 -31.32
N ALA A 388 -18.63 -13.50 -30.98
CA ALA A 388 -18.78 -12.23 -30.27
C ALA A 388 -18.19 -12.29 -28.85
N LYS A 389 -18.44 -13.37 -28.10
CA LYS A 389 -17.85 -13.57 -26.76
C LYS A 389 -16.32 -13.67 -26.82
N ARG A 390 -15.78 -14.35 -27.84
CA ARG A 390 -14.33 -14.42 -28.09
C ARG A 390 -13.76 -13.05 -28.46
N ALA A 391 -14.42 -12.29 -29.34
CA ALA A 391 -14.00 -10.94 -29.71
C ALA A 391 -14.01 -9.96 -28.52
N ASN A 392 -14.99 -10.08 -27.63
CA ASN A 392 -15.03 -9.29 -26.39
C ASN A 392 -13.92 -9.67 -25.42
N LEU A 393 -13.61 -10.96 -25.29
CA LEU A 393 -12.51 -11.42 -24.45
C LEU A 393 -11.16 -10.95 -25.00
N ILE A 394 -10.96 -11.00 -26.32
CA ILE A 394 -9.75 -10.48 -26.98
C ILE A 394 -9.61 -8.98 -26.70
N ARG A 395 -10.66 -8.18 -26.91
CA ARG A 395 -10.65 -6.74 -26.60
C ARG A 395 -10.36 -6.45 -25.12
N ALA A 396 -10.90 -7.25 -24.21
CA ALA A 396 -10.62 -7.10 -22.78
C ALA A 396 -9.15 -7.43 -22.42
N ILE A 397 -8.58 -8.46 -23.04
CA ILE A 397 -7.17 -8.82 -22.87
C ILE A 397 -6.27 -7.73 -23.46
N GLU A 398 -6.59 -7.22 -24.65
CA GLU A 398 -5.84 -6.15 -25.31
C GLU A 398 -5.86 -4.86 -24.47
N ALA A 399 -7.03 -4.47 -23.94
CA ALA A 399 -7.15 -3.33 -23.04
C ALA A 399 -6.33 -3.49 -21.75
N GLU A 400 -6.32 -4.67 -21.15
CA GLU A 400 -5.53 -4.93 -19.95
C GLU A 400 -4.02 -4.99 -20.26
N GLN A 401 -3.63 -5.53 -21.42
CA GLN A 401 -2.23 -5.48 -21.88
C GLN A 401 -1.77 -4.05 -22.19
N GLU A 402 -2.64 -3.20 -22.73
CA GLU A 402 -2.35 -1.79 -22.97
C GLU A 402 -2.22 -1.02 -21.65
N ARG A 403 -3.10 -1.30 -20.67
CA ARG A 403 -2.99 -0.78 -19.30
C ARG A 403 -1.69 -1.18 -18.63
N LEU A 404 -1.27 -2.44 -18.77
CA LEU A 404 0.01 -2.93 -18.24
C LEU A 404 1.20 -2.31 -18.98
N ARG A 405 1.12 -2.13 -20.30
CA ARG A 405 2.14 -1.41 -21.08
C ARG A 405 2.27 0.05 -20.65
N MET A 406 1.16 0.74 -20.39
CA MET A 406 1.17 2.10 -19.85
C MET A 406 1.81 2.15 -18.47
N HIS A 407 1.47 1.23 -17.57
CA HIS A 407 2.13 1.12 -16.26
C HIS A 407 3.63 0.84 -16.37
N LEU A 408 4.04 -0.06 -17.26
CA LEU A 408 5.44 -0.37 -17.50
C LEU A 408 6.20 0.77 -18.21
N ALA A 409 5.55 1.53 -19.07
CA ALA A 409 6.11 2.73 -19.73
C ALA A 409 6.28 3.89 -18.75
N ILE A 410 5.34 4.06 -17.81
CA ILE A 410 5.48 4.98 -16.67
C ILE A 410 6.70 4.59 -15.84
N ASN A 411 6.82 3.31 -15.47
CA ASN A 411 7.98 2.82 -14.71
C ASN A 411 9.31 2.97 -15.48
N ARG A 412 9.30 2.84 -16.82
CA ARG A 412 10.50 3.05 -17.67
C ARG A 412 10.89 4.52 -17.80
N ASN A 413 9.91 5.43 -17.85
CA ASN A 413 10.17 6.87 -17.84
C ASN A 413 10.64 7.34 -16.46
N ASP A 414 10.18 6.71 -15.38
CA ASP A 414 10.66 6.99 -14.03
C ASP A 414 12.09 6.43 -13.82
N ALA A 415 12.41 5.26 -14.39
CA ALA A 415 13.78 4.74 -14.39
C ALA A 415 14.75 5.59 -15.24
N ARG A 416 14.31 6.14 -16.38
CA ARG A 416 15.12 7.05 -17.21
C ARG A 416 15.27 8.47 -16.64
N ARG A 417 14.49 8.83 -15.62
CA ARG A 417 14.65 10.08 -14.85
C ARG A 417 15.57 9.91 -13.64
N LEU A 418 16.04 8.68 -13.39
CA LEU A 418 16.93 8.31 -12.30
C LEU A 418 18.36 7.95 -12.79
N ASP A 419 18.62 8.04 -14.10
CA ASP A 419 19.95 8.17 -14.72
C ASP A 419 20.18 9.64 -15.09
#